data_AF-A0A845GD15-F1
#
_entry.id   AF-A0A845GD15-F1
#
_cell.length_a   1.000
_cell.length_b   1.000
_cell.length_c   1.000
_cell.angle_alpha   90.00
_cell.angle_beta   90.00
_cell.angle_gamma   90.00
#
_symmetry.space_group_name_H-M   'P 1'
#
loop_
_entity.id
_entity.type
_entity.pdbx_description
1 polymer ?
#
loop_
_entity_poly.entity_id
_entity_poly.type
_entity_poly.pdbx_seq_one_letter_code
_entity_poly.pdbx_strand_id
1 'polypeptide(L)' 'MSGRAVFVLVFLPFALGHYLSSLIRTVNATLAPQLMAALALTPGQLGLLTSAFFLAFALAQLPVGMALDRWGPARVQPPM' A
#
# COMPACT_ATOMS: atom_id res chain seq x y z
N MET A 1 -18.87 18.43 13.03
CA MET A 1 -18.83 17.12 13.72
C MET A 1 -18.15 17.32 15.07
N SER A 2 -18.61 16.67 16.14
CA SER A 2 -17.88 16.67 17.42
C SER A 2 -16.49 16.05 17.25
N GLY A 3 -15.49 16.51 18.00
CA GLY A 3 -14.12 15.96 17.92
C GLY A 3 -14.07 14.44 18.13
N ARG A 4 -14.98 13.90 18.97
CA ARG A 4 -15.14 12.44 19.15
C ARG A 4 -15.64 11.75 17.88
N ALA A 5 -16.57 12.38 17.15
CA ALA A 5 -17.10 11.83 15.91
C ALA A 5 -16.05 11.83 14.80
N VAL A 6 -15.20 12.86 14.70
CA VAL A 6 -14.08 12.89 13.74
C VAL A 6 -13.05 11.80 14.05
N PHE A 7 -12.71 11.62 15.32
CA PHE A 7 -11.78 10.57 15.73
C PHE A 7 -12.27 9.16 15.36
N VAL A 8 -13.54 8.86 15.63
CA VAL A 8 -14.11 7.52 15.37
C VAL A 8 -14.43 7.28 13.89
N LEU A 9 -14.99 8.26 13.19
CA LEU A 9 -15.51 8.07 11.82
C LEU A 9 -14.49 8.38 10.73
N VAL A 10 -13.43 9.12 11.04
CA VAL A 10 -12.42 9.53 10.05
C VAL A 10 -11.05 9.01 10.44
N PHE A 11 -10.58 9.29 11.66
CA PHE A 11 -9.22 8.88 12.02
C PHE A 11 -9.07 7.36 12.15
N LEU A 12 -9.95 6.69 12.90
CA LEU A 12 -9.83 5.25 13.14
C LEU A 12 -9.82 4.41 11.84
N PRO A 13 -10.76 4.60 10.89
CA PRO A 13 -10.79 3.81 9.66
C PRO A 13 -9.53 4.00 8.81
N PHE A 14 -9.08 5.25 8.64
CA PHE A 14 -7.86 5.55 7.89
C PHE A 14 -6.60 5.01 8.58
N ALA A 15 -6.52 5.12 9.90
CA ALA A 15 -5.41 4.57 10.68
C ALA A 15 -5.37 3.04 10.61
N LEU A 16 -6.53 2.37 10.70
CA LEU A 16 -6.64 0.92 10.56
C LEU A 16 -6.30 0.46 9.14
N GLY A 17 -6.77 1.17 8.11
CA GLY A 17 -6.41 0.89 6.72
C GLY A 17 -4.89 1.02 6.49
N HIS A 18 -4.27 2.07 7.03
CA HIS A 18 -2.82 2.25 6.96
C HIS A 18 -2.05 1.17 7.73
N TYR A 19 -2.54 0.79 8.91
CA TYR A 19 -1.97 -0.30 9.71
C TYR A 19 -2.05 -1.62 8.95
N LEU A 20 -3.21 -1.96 8.39
CA LEU A 20 -3.40 -3.20 7.62
C LEU A 20 -2.53 -3.23 6.37
N SER A 21 -2.42 -2.11 5.65
CA SER A 21 -1.52 -1.96 4.51
C SER A 21 -0.06 -2.23 4.91
N SER A 22 0.37 -1.69 6.05
CA SER A 22 1.71 -1.90 6.57
C SER A 22 1.94 -3.33 7.06
N LEU A 23 0.93 -3.95 7.67
CA LEU A 23 0.95 -5.34 8.10
C LEU A 23 1.16 -6.27 6.91
N ILE A 24 0.36 -6.15 5.85
CA ILE A 24 0.45 -7.00 4.65
C ILE A 24 1.84 -6.86 3.98
N ARG A 25 2.37 -5.63 3.92
CA ARG A 25 3.71 -5.38 3.36
C ARG A 25 4.82 -6.05 4.18
N THR A 26 4.72 -6.03 5.51
CA THR A 26 5.70 -6.70 6.39
C THR A 26 5.57 -8.23 6.33
N VAL A 27 4.34 -8.74 6.23
CA VAL A 27 4.09 -10.19 6.10
C VAL A 27 4.76 -10.74 4.84
N ASN A 28 4.71 -10.03 3.71
CA ASN A 28 5.43 -10.46 2.48
C ASN A 28 6.94 -10.63 2.70
N ALA A 29 7.59 -9.72 3.43
CA ALA A 29 9.01 -9.85 3.75
C ALA A 29 9.27 -11.04 4.70
N THR A 30 8.33 -11.32 5.61
CA THR A 30 8.43 -12.44 6.55
C THR A 30 8.20 -13.79 5.85
N LEU A 31 7.33 -13.82 4.84
CA LEU A 31 7.00 -15.00 4.02
C LEU A 31 8.03 -15.26 2.91
N ALA A 32 8.91 -14.30 2.61
CA ALA A 32 9.90 -14.40 1.55
C ALA A 32 10.74 -15.69 1.59
N PRO A 33 11.26 -16.18 2.73
CA PRO A 33 12.02 -17.43 2.77
C PRO A 33 11.16 -18.65 2.38
N GLN A 34 9.89 -18.66 2.78
CA GLN A 34 8.96 -19.76 2.47
C GLN A 34 8.52 -19.71 1.01
N LEU A 35 8.30 -18.52 0.45
CA LEU A 35 8.03 -18.32 -0.98
C LEU A 35 9.22 -18.76 -1.84
N MET A 36 10.44 -18.42 -1.43
CA MET A 36 11.66 -18.87 -2.11
C MET A 36 11.78 -20.40 -2.10
N ALA A 37 11.49 -21.05 -0.98
CA ALA A 37 11.51 -22.51 -0.88
C ALA A 37 10.40 -23.16 -1.72
N ALA A 38 9.18 -22.61 -1.67
CA ALA A 38 8.01 -23.16 -2.37
C ALA A 38 8.08 -22.98 -3.90
N LEU A 39 8.68 -21.88 -4.37
CA LEU A 39 8.78 -21.53 -5.79
C LEU A 39 10.18 -21.77 -6.36
N ALA A 40 11.10 -22.36 -5.57
CA ALA A 40 12.51 -22.56 -5.91
C ALA A 40 13.20 -21.28 -6.44
N LEU A 41 12.89 -20.13 -5.85
CA LEU A 41 13.42 -18.84 -6.29
C LEU A 41 14.81 -18.59 -5.71
N THR A 42 15.69 -18.03 -6.53
CA THR A 42 16.95 -17.44 -6.07
C THR A 42 16.70 -16.08 -5.39
N PRO A 43 17.60 -15.61 -4.51
CA PRO A 43 17.51 -14.27 -3.92
C PRO A 43 17.39 -13.15 -4.96
N GLY A 44 18.07 -13.30 -6.11
CA GLY A 44 18.02 -12.33 -7.21
C GLY A 44 16.65 -12.25 -7.87
N GLN A 45 15.97 -13.40 -8.08
CA GLN A 45 14.61 -13.43 -8.63
C GLN A 45 13.58 -12.83 -7.67
N LEU A 46 13.72 -13.07 -6.37
CA LEU A 46 12.88 -12.42 -5.36
C LEU A 46 13.11 -10.89 -5.33
N GLY A 47 14.38 -10.47 -5.45
CA GLY A 47 14.75 -9.06 -5.59
C GLY A 47 14.12 -8.41 -6.82
N LEU A 48 14.13 -9.11 -7.97
CA LEU A 48 13.48 -8.67 -9.21
C LEU A 48 11.95 -8.53 -9.07
N LEU A 49 11.30 -9.48 -8.39
CA LEU A 49 9.86 -9.41 -8.13
C LEU A 49 9.52 -8.17 -7.27
N THR A 50 10.35 -7.91 -6.27
CA THR A 50 10.20 -6.76 -5.36
C THR A 50 10.45 -5.44 -6.08
N SER A 51 11.47 -5.37 -6.95
CA SER A 51 11.76 -4.15 -7.71
C SER A 51 10.72 -3.86 -8.79
N ALA A 52 10.07 -4.88 -9.37
CA ALA A 52 8.92 -4.69 -10.25
C ALA A 52 7.76 -3.97 -9.54
N PHE A 53 7.47 -4.30 -8.26
CA PHE A 53 6.49 -3.58 -7.46
C PHE A 53 6.87 -2.10 -7.28
N PHE A 54 8.14 -1.81 -6.92
CA PHE A 54 8.59 -0.43 -6.77
C PHE A 54 8.53 0.37 -8.08
N LEU A 55 8.89 -0.25 -9.20
CA LEU A 55 8.79 0.36 -10.51
C LEU A 55 7.34 0.69 -10.87
N ALA A 56 6.43 -0.26 -10.68
CA ALA A 56 5.00 -0.02 -10.91
C ALA A 56 4.46 1.10 -10.02
N PHE A 57 4.90 1.15 -8.76
CA PHE A 57 4.50 2.21 -7.82
C PHE A 57 5.04 3.59 -8.24
N ALA A 58 6.29 3.66 -8.70
CA ALA A 58 6.89 4.90 -9.22
C ALA A 58 6.17 5.39 -10.48
N LEU A 59 5.83 4.48 -11.40
CA LEU A 59 5.07 4.82 -12.61
C LEU A 59 3.65 5.30 -12.29
N ALA A 60 3.01 4.72 -11.26
CA ALA A 60 1.69 5.11 -10.82
C ALA A 60 1.66 6.45 -10.04
N GLN A 61 2.76 6.85 -9.40
CA GLN A 61 2.83 8.07 -8.60
C GLN A 61 2.53 9.34 -9.40
N LEU A 62 3.08 9.49 -10.61
CA LEU A 62 2.86 10.70 -11.41
C LEU A 62 1.40 10.84 -11.87
N PRO A 63 0.76 9.83 -12.50
CA PRO A 63 -0.64 9.92 -12.88
C PRO A 63 -1.58 10.12 -11.69
N VAL A 64 -1.35 9.39 -10.58
CA VAL A 64 -2.20 9.50 -9.38
C VAL A 64 -2.01 10.86 -8.71
N GLY A 65 -0.78 11.38 -8.64
CA GLY A 65 -0.51 12.72 -8.12
C GLY A 65 -1.22 13.80 -8.93
N MET A 66 -1.10 13.76 -10.26
CA MET A 66 -1.82 14.68 -11.15
C MET A 66 -3.34 14.57 -10.99
N ALA A 67 -3.85 13.34 -10.81
CA ALA A 67 -5.26 13.11 -10.57
C ALA A 67 -5.72 13.74 -9.25
N LEU A 68 -4.95 13.57 -8.17
CA LEU A 68 -5.22 14.16 -6.86
C LEU A 68 -5.24 15.69 -6.92
N ASP A 69 -4.28 16.30 -7.61
CA ASP A 69 -4.19 17.75 -7.76
C ASP A 69 -5.40 18.31 -8.54
N ARG A 70 -5.90 17.56 -9.53
CA ARG A 70 -6.98 18.02 -10.42
C ARG A 70 -8.39 17.77 -9.88
N TRP A 71 -8.65 16.61 -9.30
CA TRP A 71 -10.00 16.18 -8.90
C TRP A 71 -10.20 16.12 -7.38
N GLY A 72 -9.14 16.33 -6.61
CA GLY A 72 -9.15 16.28 -5.17
C GLY A 72 -9.22 14.85 -4.62
N PRO A 73 -8.81 14.67 -3.35
CA PRO A 73 -8.68 13.35 -2.72
C PRO A 73 -10.01 12.58 -2.65
N ALA A 74 -11.15 13.24 -2.44
CA ALA A 74 -12.45 12.57 -2.31
C ALA A 74 -12.91 11.81 -3.57
N ARG A 75 -12.40 12.16 -4.76
CA ARG A 75 -12.73 11.50 -6.03
C ARG A 75 -11.70 10.46 -6.46
N VAL A 76 -10.44 10.65 -6.07
CA VAL A 76 -9.32 9.82 -6.51
C VAL A 76 -9.02 8.71 -5.50
N GLN A 77 -9.23 8.98 -4.22
CA GLN A 77 -9.17 8.01 -3.14
C GLN A 77 -10.60 7.81 -2.61
N PRO A 78 -11.36 6.84 -3.15
CA PRO A 78 -12.63 6.49 -2.55
C PRO A 78 -12.40 6.16 -1.07
N PRO A 79 -13.33 6.54 -0.18
CA PRO A 79 -13.25 6.14 1.21
C PRO A 79 -13.17 4.61 1.26
N MET A 80 -12.09 4.11 1.84
CA MET A 80 -11.87 2.68 2.07
C MET A 80 -12.99 2.11 2.95
#